data_AF-A0A9P1N244-F1
#
_entry.id   AF-A0A9P1N244-F1
#
_cell.length_a   1.000
_cell.length_b   1.000
_cell.length_c   1.000
_cell.angle_alpha   90.00
_cell.angle_beta   90.00
_cell.angle_gamma   90.00
#
_symmetry.space_group_name_H-M   'P 1'
#
loop_
_entity.id
_entity.type
_entity.pdbx_description
1 polymer ?
#
loop_
_entity_poly.entity_id
_entity_poly.type
_entity_poly.pdbx_seq_one_letter_code
_entity_poly.pdbx_strand_id
1 'polypeptide(L)'
;MADLFFNFINLMYRKIARDDTENPAKDEDMEIDYVEANLTEFKAFSPKGKKNAFPLARSGHRCFCDDDHFYVMGGFNNIYNGVIYREFWALNLTSFEWRRYQLKGDFPDKLASFSGAQFEPFSKTILIFGGSGSIFGSSSTNDSWILHIDNMNCTVEGKVLETEGEKPVAKYGHAMCLGENPLKFYVVGGTQGDVFDMEVHSLNLQRVSEESRELKWVWKHETAEKKPGAGRYRMETTYDEKSENLLFFGGGDIENVISFETIEGFNVKTNKNEIIAASADENGKYPAARRCHSMTRFGRNVIIAGGAGMETRRIVGGRIEPMTTIMNDIWIFNLDSRQWRKHETTLPVPVFFHDAAITKDGLLLIFGGTMSEKSNKRTNAIQYAWFSAPSLKRMALIEIRKDRSDIFEGLDGGSLDYSKDCPEIYCRIADSKYLETRLEKQEEKWRNLPRIVVPAYKNARGIDLAEFDNGKHKRTMIKHLRNGEYQRLPRNTLRRNFQEDLRVARLRHIFVRRDLPLPPHLQNQQEPAAANQERGENNDAEPETESEEEESHSETEEESSEDEQANGEIARRNARRERDAIRRRAYDLFMNRLNGDFD
;
A
#
# COMPACT_ATOMS: atom_id res chain seq x y z
N MET A 1 10.53 8.10 27.36
CA MET A 1 10.48 8.60 25.95
C MET A 1 10.10 10.08 25.84
N ALA A 2 9.10 10.58 26.57
CA ALA A 2 8.89 12.03 26.76
C ALA A 2 10.19 12.70 27.28
N ASP A 3 10.86 12.07 28.24
CA ASP A 3 12.16 12.52 28.76
C ASP A 3 13.28 12.39 27.74
N LEU A 4 13.19 11.48 26.77
CA LEU A 4 14.20 11.34 25.72
C LEU A 4 14.06 12.47 24.69
N PHE A 5 12.84 12.90 24.41
CA PHE A 5 12.57 14.07 23.57
C PHE A 5 12.92 15.38 24.30
N PHE A 6 12.56 15.50 25.58
CA PHE A 6 12.95 16.63 26.41
C PHE A 6 14.46 16.71 26.63
N ASN A 7 15.13 15.56 26.81
CA ASN A 7 16.58 15.47 26.94
C ASN A 7 17.28 15.64 25.59
N PHE A 8 16.72 15.22 24.47
CA PHE A 8 17.29 15.48 23.14
C PHE A 8 17.16 16.95 22.75
N ILE A 9 16.03 17.59 23.04
CA ILE A 9 15.86 19.04 22.89
C ILE A 9 16.79 19.78 23.84
N ASN A 10 16.90 19.36 25.11
CA ASN A 10 17.87 19.93 26.06
C ASN A 10 19.32 19.66 25.64
N LEU A 11 19.65 18.52 25.03
CA LEU A 11 20.99 18.19 24.56
C LEU A 11 21.33 19.02 23.32
N MET A 12 20.39 19.21 22.40
CA MET A 12 20.53 20.14 21.27
C MET A 12 20.71 21.58 21.76
N TYR A 13 19.93 22.03 22.74
CA TYR A 13 20.08 23.35 23.37
C TYR A 13 21.40 23.49 24.13
N ARG A 14 21.81 22.46 24.90
CA ARG A 14 23.07 22.43 25.64
C ARG A 14 24.27 22.33 24.70
N LYS A 15 24.16 21.68 23.53
CA LYS A 15 25.24 21.59 22.55
C LYS A 15 25.40 22.90 21.77
N ILE A 16 24.30 23.62 21.51
CA ILE A 16 24.31 25.00 21.02
C ILE A 16 24.86 25.97 22.09
N ALA A 17 24.62 25.70 23.38
CA ALA A 17 25.16 26.51 24.50
C ALA A 17 26.60 26.11 24.95
N ARG A 18 27.08 24.92 24.58
CA ARG A 18 28.41 24.39 24.95
C ARG A 18 29.55 24.97 24.12
N ASP A 19 29.26 25.60 22.98
CA ASP A 19 30.29 26.31 22.22
C ASP A 19 30.74 27.63 22.88
N ASP A 20 30.14 28.04 24.02
CA ASP A 20 30.41 29.36 24.63
C ASP A 20 30.73 29.39 26.14
N THR A 21 30.91 28.27 26.85
CA THR A 21 31.33 28.36 28.28
C THR A 21 32.29 27.26 28.76
N GLU A 22 33.52 27.67 29.09
CA GLU A 22 34.48 26.92 29.90
C GLU A 22 34.05 26.92 31.38
N ASN A 23 33.38 25.86 31.86
CA ASN A 23 33.52 25.45 33.26
C ASN A 23 32.99 24.01 33.50
N PRO A 24 33.84 23.01 33.80
CA PRO A 24 33.44 21.60 33.89
C PRO A 24 33.00 21.16 35.30
N ALA A 25 32.71 22.08 36.22
CA ALA A 25 32.48 21.74 37.62
C ALA A 25 31.08 22.15 38.09
N LYS A 26 30.08 21.29 37.83
CA LYS A 26 28.83 21.08 38.59
C LYS A 26 27.81 20.35 37.71
N ASP A 27 28.00 19.06 37.54
CA ASP A 27 26.89 18.15 37.21
C ASP A 27 26.98 17.04 38.27
N GLU A 28 26.28 17.25 39.38
CA GLU A 28 25.95 16.16 40.31
C GLU A 28 25.00 15.19 39.60
N ASP A 29 25.26 13.90 39.81
CA ASP A 29 24.68 12.75 39.14
C ASP A 29 23.15 12.81 39.06
N MET A 30 22.64 13.23 37.90
CA MET A 30 21.26 12.99 37.52
C MET A 30 21.24 11.64 36.80
N GLU A 31 20.97 10.58 37.57
CA GLU A 31 20.77 9.24 37.04
C GLU A 31 19.58 9.27 36.07
N ILE A 32 19.88 9.26 34.76
CA ILE A 32 18.84 9.21 33.72
C ILE A 32 18.33 7.78 33.71
N ASP A 33 17.18 7.56 34.33
CA ASP A 33 16.43 6.30 34.19
C ASP A 33 16.05 6.12 32.71
N TYR A 34 16.77 5.25 32.02
CA TYR A 34 16.46 4.84 30.66
C TYR A 34 15.19 3.97 30.70
N VAL A 35 14.03 4.57 30.49
CA VAL A 35 12.83 3.79 30.15
C VAL A 35 13.00 3.30 28.71
N GLU A 36 13.46 2.06 28.55
CA GLU A 36 13.48 1.34 27.27
C GLU A 36 12.05 1.30 26.69
N ALA A 37 11.80 2.11 25.67
CA ALA A 37 10.56 1.98 24.91
C ALA A 37 10.78 0.96 23.81
N ASN A 38 10.20 -0.22 23.98
CA ASN A 38 10.17 -1.21 22.91
C ASN A 38 9.22 -0.75 21.80
N LEU A 39 9.75 -0.08 20.78
CA LEU A 39 8.98 0.41 19.62
C LEU A 39 8.52 -0.75 18.70
N THR A 40 9.14 -1.91 18.80
CA THR A 40 8.80 -3.10 18.02
C THR A 40 7.68 -3.92 18.67
N GLU A 41 7.24 -3.55 19.89
CA GLU A 41 6.08 -4.12 20.55
C GLU A 41 4.79 -3.65 19.87
N PHE A 42 3.94 -4.62 19.51
CA PHE A 42 2.65 -4.30 18.92
C PHE A 42 1.69 -3.68 19.93
N LYS A 43 1.07 -2.59 19.50
CA LYS A 43 0.06 -1.85 20.24
C LYS A 43 -1.27 -1.93 19.53
N ALA A 44 -2.35 -1.82 20.29
CA ALA A 44 -3.70 -1.71 19.77
C ALA A 44 -4.19 -0.25 19.84
N PHE A 45 -4.80 0.22 18.77
CA PHE A 45 -5.52 1.48 18.69
C PHE A 45 -6.97 1.20 18.30
N SER A 46 -7.87 1.33 19.27
CA SER A 46 -9.30 1.28 19.01
C SER A 46 -9.81 2.70 18.72
N PRO A 47 -10.54 2.90 17.61
CA PRO A 47 -11.10 4.21 17.32
C PRO A 47 -12.12 4.62 18.40
N LYS A 48 -12.10 5.91 18.78
CA LYS A 48 -13.00 6.51 19.78
C LYS A 48 -13.89 7.54 19.09
N GLY A 49 -15.16 7.65 19.51
CA GLY A 49 -16.11 8.64 18.96
C GLY A 49 -17.51 8.07 18.73
N LYS A 50 -18.38 8.89 18.13
CA LYS A 50 -19.74 8.45 17.74
C LYS A 50 -19.65 7.36 16.67
N LYS A 51 -20.59 6.41 16.70
CA LYS A 51 -20.77 5.44 15.59
C LYS A 51 -20.85 6.22 14.27
N ASN A 52 -20.10 5.80 13.24
CA ASN A 52 -19.91 6.43 11.93
C ASN A 52 -18.81 7.51 11.83
N ALA A 53 -18.00 7.74 12.86
CA ALA A 53 -16.80 8.60 12.76
C ALA A 53 -15.55 7.84 12.28
N PHE A 54 -15.65 6.52 12.14
CA PHE A 54 -14.54 5.61 11.82
C PHE A 54 -15.07 4.35 11.13
N PRO A 55 -14.20 3.59 10.42
CA PRO A 55 -14.61 2.35 9.78
C PRO A 55 -15.11 1.32 10.79
N LEU A 56 -16.24 0.70 10.48
CA LEU A 56 -16.78 -0.45 11.24
C LEU A 56 -15.91 -1.70 11.06
N ALA A 57 -16.08 -2.64 11.99
CA ALA A 57 -15.40 -3.93 11.99
C ALA A 57 -15.74 -4.72 10.71
N ARG A 58 -14.71 -5.26 10.05
CA ARG A 58 -14.84 -5.84 8.71
C ARG A 58 -13.72 -6.83 8.41
N SER A 59 -13.96 -7.72 7.45
CA SER A 59 -12.97 -8.69 6.95
C SER A 59 -12.97 -8.68 5.41
N GLY A 60 -11.87 -9.12 4.79
CA GLY A 60 -11.76 -9.17 3.32
C GLY A 60 -11.78 -7.78 2.65
N HIS A 61 -11.35 -6.76 3.38
CA HIS A 61 -11.12 -5.41 2.88
C HIS A 61 -9.67 -5.29 2.39
N ARG A 62 -9.30 -4.16 1.79
CA ARG A 62 -7.89 -3.84 1.49
C ARG A 62 -7.41 -2.59 2.22
N CYS A 63 -6.14 -2.62 2.58
CA CYS A 63 -5.40 -1.53 3.21
C CYS A 63 -4.18 -1.16 2.36
N PHE A 64 -3.82 0.13 2.35
CA PHE A 64 -2.58 0.65 1.77
C PHE A 64 -2.27 2.01 2.39
N CYS A 65 -1.12 2.61 2.10
CA CYS A 65 -0.78 3.92 2.65
C CYS A 65 -0.03 4.79 1.64
N ASP A 66 -0.03 6.11 1.86
CA ASP A 66 0.77 7.08 1.11
C ASP A 66 1.83 7.78 1.98
N ASP A 67 2.23 7.12 3.07
CA ASP A 67 3.16 7.59 4.12
C ASP A 67 2.57 8.60 5.13
N ASP A 68 1.59 9.40 4.69
CA ASP A 68 0.85 10.35 5.54
C ASP A 68 -0.47 9.78 6.04
N HIS A 69 -1.12 8.94 5.23
CA HIS A 69 -2.40 8.33 5.54
C HIS A 69 -2.36 6.83 5.36
N PHE A 70 -3.13 6.14 6.20
CA PHE A 70 -3.46 4.74 6.07
C PHE A 70 -4.91 4.62 5.58
N TYR A 71 -5.12 3.91 4.47
CA TYR A 71 -6.40 3.80 3.80
C TYR A 71 -7.04 2.45 4.05
N VAL A 72 -8.38 2.43 4.17
CA VAL A 72 -9.20 1.23 4.27
C VAL A 72 -10.34 1.32 3.27
N MET A 73 -10.48 0.29 2.45
CA MET A 73 -11.57 0.16 1.47
C MET A 73 -12.21 -1.21 1.53
N GLY A 74 -13.53 -1.26 1.40
CA GLY A 74 -14.21 -2.51 1.14
C GLY A 74 -14.44 -3.35 2.39
N GLY A 75 -14.60 -4.64 2.15
CA GLY A 75 -14.83 -5.67 3.15
C GLY A 75 -16.29 -5.93 3.43
N PHE A 76 -16.49 -6.97 4.24
CA PHE A 76 -17.77 -7.54 4.57
C PHE A 76 -17.92 -7.69 6.09
N ASN A 77 -19.17 -7.66 6.56
CA ASN A 77 -19.53 -8.07 7.90
C ASN A 77 -20.91 -8.74 7.92
N ASN A 78 -20.98 -9.98 8.42
CA ASN A 78 -22.21 -10.78 8.45
C ASN A 78 -23.25 -10.23 9.44
N ILE A 79 -22.84 -9.57 10.52
CA ILE A 79 -23.72 -9.04 11.58
C ILE A 79 -24.72 -8.01 11.03
N TYR A 80 -24.43 -7.42 9.86
CA TYR A 80 -25.28 -6.45 9.19
C TYR A 80 -25.87 -7.00 7.89
N ASN A 81 -26.51 -8.18 7.92
CA ASN A 81 -27.10 -8.83 6.74
C ASN A 81 -26.13 -9.02 5.56
N GLY A 82 -24.85 -9.21 5.86
CA GLY A 82 -23.82 -9.40 4.86
C GLY A 82 -23.50 -8.18 3.99
N VAL A 83 -23.58 -6.98 4.56
CA VAL A 83 -23.26 -5.72 3.86
C VAL A 83 -21.81 -5.70 3.37
N ILE A 84 -21.65 -5.35 2.09
CA ILE A 84 -20.38 -4.94 1.50
C ILE A 84 -20.18 -3.45 1.76
N TYR A 85 -19.10 -3.10 2.44
CA TYR A 85 -18.78 -1.70 2.71
C TYR A 85 -18.20 -1.04 1.46
N ARG A 86 -18.92 -0.08 0.87
CA ARG A 86 -18.42 0.70 -0.29
C ARG A 86 -17.63 1.95 0.11
N GLU A 87 -17.63 2.29 1.39
CA GLU A 87 -16.96 3.48 1.93
C GLU A 87 -15.43 3.39 1.85
N PHE A 88 -14.80 4.55 1.64
CA PHE A 88 -13.35 4.74 1.67
C PHE A 88 -12.96 5.56 2.90
N TRP A 89 -12.05 5.04 3.70
CA TRP A 89 -11.58 5.68 4.92
C TRP A 89 -10.09 5.98 4.83
N ALA A 90 -9.70 7.16 5.31
CA ALA A 90 -8.32 7.55 5.50
C ALA A 90 -8.08 7.83 6.99
N LEU A 91 -7.06 7.21 7.57
CA LEU A 91 -6.51 7.56 8.87
C LEU A 91 -5.32 8.48 8.63
N ASN A 92 -5.38 9.72 9.10
CA ASN A 92 -4.20 10.58 9.10
C ASN A 92 -3.21 10.06 10.15
N LEU A 93 -1.98 9.72 9.74
CA LEU A 93 -0.98 9.10 10.63
C LEU A 93 -0.32 10.10 11.59
N THR A 94 -0.59 11.39 11.44
CA THR A 94 -0.14 12.40 12.38
C THR A 94 -1.18 12.70 13.44
N SER A 95 -2.45 12.94 13.08
CA SER A 95 -3.52 13.16 14.07
C SER A 95 -4.07 11.85 14.65
N PHE A 96 -3.88 10.71 13.96
CA PHE A 96 -4.55 9.43 14.24
C PHE A 96 -6.09 9.52 14.20
N GLU A 97 -6.60 10.41 13.36
CA GLU A 97 -8.04 10.58 13.15
C GLU A 97 -8.49 9.98 11.82
N TRP A 98 -9.65 9.33 11.87
CA TRP A 98 -10.30 8.77 10.69
C TRP A 98 -11.15 9.82 9.99
N ARG A 99 -11.11 9.79 8.66
CA ARG A 99 -12.00 10.57 7.81
C ARG A 99 -12.54 9.70 6.69
N ARG A 100 -13.85 9.80 6.46
CA ARG A 100 -14.50 9.15 5.33
C ARG A 100 -14.38 10.06 4.11
N TYR A 101 -13.85 9.54 3.01
CA TYR A 101 -13.72 10.31 1.79
C TYR A 101 -14.98 10.22 0.95
N GLN A 102 -15.26 11.27 0.19
CA GLN A 102 -16.32 11.27 -0.79
C GLN A 102 -15.90 10.46 -2.02
N LEU A 103 -16.77 9.55 -2.45
CA LEU A 103 -16.58 8.75 -3.64
C LEU A 103 -17.03 9.55 -4.87
N LYS A 104 -16.23 9.54 -5.94
CA LYS A 104 -16.51 10.16 -7.24
C LYS A 104 -16.30 9.14 -8.37
N GLY A 105 -16.92 9.41 -9.52
CA GLY A 105 -16.80 8.56 -10.71
C GLY A 105 -17.38 7.16 -10.55
N ASP A 106 -16.89 6.23 -11.35
CA ASP A 106 -17.35 4.85 -11.44
C ASP A 106 -16.66 3.98 -10.38
N PHE A 107 -17.09 4.16 -9.14
CA PHE A 107 -16.51 3.48 -8.00
C PHE A 107 -17.00 2.02 -7.87
N PRO A 108 -16.13 1.03 -7.59
CA PRO A 108 -16.48 -0.40 -7.54
C PRO A 108 -17.48 -0.76 -6.42
N ASP A 109 -18.31 -1.80 -6.64
CA ASP A 109 -19.25 -2.34 -5.64
C ASP A 109 -18.92 -3.75 -5.12
N LYS A 110 -18.15 -4.55 -5.84
CA LYS A 110 -17.76 -5.92 -5.45
C LYS A 110 -16.51 -5.92 -4.59
N LEU A 111 -16.61 -5.32 -3.41
CA LEU A 111 -15.47 -5.01 -2.55
C LEU A 111 -15.22 -6.02 -1.43
N ALA A 112 -15.70 -7.26 -1.54
CA ALA A 112 -15.27 -8.35 -0.67
C ALA A 112 -14.14 -9.16 -1.31
N SER A 113 -13.03 -9.32 -0.58
CA SER A 113 -11.88 -10.13 -1.01
C SER A 113 -11.37 -9.80 -2.42
N PHE A 114 -11.49 -8.54 -2.84
CA PHE A 114 -10.83 -8.00 -4.02
C PHE A 114 -9.33 -7.85 -3.75
N SER A 115 -8.56 -7.62 -4.80
CA SER A 115 -7.14 -7.30 -4.69
C SER A 115 -6.84 -5.93 -5.29
N GLY A 116 -5.72 -5.35 -4.89
CA GLY A 116 -5.26 -4.09 -5.43
C GLY A 116 -3.79 -3.85 -5.15
N ALA A 117 -3.16 -3.05 -6.02
CA ALA A 117 -1.75 -2.68 -5.94
C ALA A 117 -1.56 -1.22 -6.37
N GLN A 118 -0.71 -0.48 -5.66
CA GLN A 118 -0.36 0.89 -6.02
C GLN A 118 0.54 0.89 -7.26
N PHE A 119 0.42 1.93 -8.10
CA PHE A 119 1.28 2.10 -9.28
C PHE A 119 2.75 2.28 -8.93
N GLU A 120 3.00 2.87 -7.76
CA GLU A 120 4.32 2.99 -7.15
C GLU A 120 4.12 2.89 -5.63
N PRO A 121 5.13 2.41 -4.87
CA PRO A 121 5.05 2.43 -3.41
C PRO A 121 4.64 3.81 -2.91
N PHE A 122 3.61 3.86 -2.06
CA PHE A 122 3.08 5.09 -1.45
C PHE A 122 2.42 6.08 -2.41
N SER A 123 2.09 5.70 -3.64
CA SER A 123 1.39 6.58 -4.56
C SER A 123 -0.10 6.73 -4.20
N LYS A 124 -0.71 7.84 -4.61
CA LYS A 124 -2.15 8.11 -4.42
C LYS A 124 -3.03 7.49 -5.51
N THR A 125 -2.47 6.54 -6.27
CA THR A 125 -3.16 5.87 -7.36
C THR A 125 -3.02 4.36 -7.20
N ILE A 126 -4.15 3.68 -7.13
CA ILE A 126 -4.22 2.22 -6.93
C ILE A 126 -5.02 1.59 -8.06
N LEU A 127 -4.54 0.45 -8.55
CA LEU A 127 -5.28 -0.43 -9.43
C LEU A 127 -5.97 -1.50 -8.60
N ILE A 128 -7.25 -1.73 -8.86
CA ILE A 128 -8.08 -2.76 -8.21
C ILE A 128 -8.59 -3.73 -9.26
N PHE A 129 -8.64 -5.02 -8.90
CA PHE A 129 -9.19 -6.07 -9.76
C PHE A 129 -10.09 -7.04 -8.98
N GLY A 130 -11.22 -7.38 -9.60
CA GLY A 130 -12.11 -8.44 -9.15
C GLY A 130 -12.77 -8.18 -7.78
N GLY A 131 -13.08 -9.25 -7.08
CA GLY A 131 -13.79 -9.22 -5.80
C GLY A 131 -15.25 -9.67 -5.92
N SER A 132 -15.94 -9.71 -4.79
CA SER A 132 -17.30 -10.22 -4.70
C SER A 132 -18.28 -9.29 -3.98
N GLY A 133 -19.56 -9.48 -4.29
CA GLY A 133 -20.68 -8.90 -3.57
C GLY A 133 -21.02 -9.71 -2.32
N SER A 134 -22.25 -9.54 -1.81
CA SER A 134 -22.71 -10.26 -0.61
C SER A 134 -22.97 -11.75 -0.85
N ILE A 135 -23.27 -12.14 -2.09
CA ILE A 135 -23.46 -13.55 -2.50
C ILE A 135 -22.17 -13.98 -3.19
N PHE A 136 -21.17 -14.46 -2.44
CA PHE A 136 -19.91 -14.87 -3.06
C PHE A 136 -20.11 -16.02 -4.05
N GLY A 137 -19.17 -16.20 -4.97
CA GLY A 137 -19.27 -17.16 -6.07
C GLY A 137 -20.33 -16.84 -7.14
N SER A 138 -21.40 -16.11 -6.80
CA SER A 138 -22.46 -15.72 -7.74
C SER A 138 -22.49 -14.23 -8.07
N SER A 139 -21.84 -13.38 -7.25
CA SER A 139 -21.81 -11.92 -7.44
C SER A 139 -20.38 -11.36 -7.55
N SER A 140 -19.47 -12.14 -8.12
CA SER A 140 -18.09 -11.73 -8.38
C SER A 140 -17.98 -10.89 -9.66
N THR A 141 -16.92 -10.09 -9.76
CA THR A 141 -16.55 -9.34 -10.97
C THR A 141 -15.15 -9.72 -11.44
N ASN A 142 -14.85 -9.46 -12.70
CA ASN A 142 -13.49 -9.43 -13.24
C ASN A 142 -13.08 -8.02 -13.69
N ASP A 143 -13.85 -6.98 -13.40
CA ASP A 143 -13.49 -5.64 -13.84
C ASP A 143 -12.26 -5.10 -13.11
N SER A 144 -11.63 -4.12 -13.76
CA SER A 144 -10.46 -3.41 -13.28
C SER A 144 -10.80 -1.94 -13.07
N TRP A 145 -10.31 -1.34 -12.00
CA TRP A 145 -10.52 0.07 -11.70
C TRP A 145 -9.20 0.74 -11.36
N ILE A 146 -9.01 1.96 -11.84
CA ILE A 146 -8.04 2.89 -11.26
C ILE A 146 -8.78 3.78 -10.29
N LEU A 147 -8.23 3.91 -9.08
CA LEU A 147 -8.67 4.90 -8.12
C LEU A 147 -7.58 5.94 -7.91
N HIS A 148 -7.97 7.21 -7.91
CA HIS A 148 -7.10 8.33 -7.57
C HIS A 148 -7.58 9.02 -6.29
N ILE A 149 -6.64 9.33 -5.39
CA ILE A 149 -6.93 9.88 -4.07
C ILE A 149 -6.48 11.33 -4.01
N ASP A 150 -7.42 12.19 -3.64
CA ASP A 150 -7.16 13.58 -3.34
C ASP A 150 -7.42 13.82 -1.85
N ASN A 151 -6.34 13.83 -1.07
CA ASN A 151 -6.41 14.12 0.36
C ASN A 151 -6.89 15.55 0.62
N MET A 152 -6.52 16.52 -0.21
CA MET A 152 -6.87 17.92 0.01
C MET A 152 -8.39 18.11 0.01
N ASN A 153 -9.04 17.47 -0.96
CA ASN A 153 -10.49 17.52 -1.09
C ASN A 153 -11.20 16.37 -0.36
N CYS A 154 -10.45 15.47 0.28
CA CYS A 154 -10.95 14.25 0.93
C CYS A 154 -11.86 13.44 -0.02
N THR A 155 -11.41 13.26 -1.25
CA THR A 155 -12.15 12.54 -2.30
C THR A 155 -11.33 11.40 -2.86
N VAL A 156 -12.03 10.36 -3.30
CA VAL A 156 -11.46 9.28 -4.11
C VAL A 156 -12.28 9.15 -5.38
N GLU A 157 -11.62 9.22 -6.51
CA GLU A 157 -12.24 9.12 -7.83
C GLU A 157 -11.94 7.75 -8.43
N GLY A 158 -13.00 7.00 -8.74
CA GLY A 158 -12.89 5.72 -9.42
C GLY A 158 -13.15 5.86 -10.92
N LYS A 159 -12.38 5.12 -11.71
CA LYS A 159 -12.59 4.96 -13.14
C LYS A 159 -12.46 3.49 -13.51
N VAL A 160 -13.50 2.93 -14.13
CA VAL A 160 -13.44 1.60 -14.74
C VAL A 160 -12.40 1.64 -15.86
N LEU A 161 -11.53 0.64 -15.90
CA LEU A 161 -10.59 0.47 -17.00
C LEU A 161 -11.23 -0.33 -18.12
N GLU A 162 -11.17 0.25 -19.31
CA GLU A 162 -11.37 -0.49 -20.55
C GLU A 162 -10.12 -1.34 -20.79
N THR A 163 -10.33 -2.65 -20.90
CA THR A 163 -9.24 -3.63 -21.05
C THR A 163 -9.54 -4.58 -22.20
N GLU A 164 -8.50 -4.97 -22.93
CA GLU A 164 -8.56 -5.98 -24.00
C GLU A 164 -7.77 -7.24 -23.61
N GLY A 165 -7.81 -8.26 -24.45
CA GLY A 165 -7.00 -9.48 -24.29
C GLY A 165 -7.64 -10.56 -23.39
N GLU A 166 -6.78 -11.41 -22.82
CA GLU A 166 -7.17 -12.62 -22.08
C GLU A 166 -7.50 -12.29 -20.63
N LYS A 167 -8.63 -11.62 -20.42
CA LYS A 167 -9.10 -11.19 -19.09
C LYS A 167 -9.37 -12.41 -18.19
N PRO A 168 -8.92 -12.40 -16.91
CA PRO A 168 -9.26 -13.46 -15.99
C PRO A 168 -10.78 -13.56 -15.77
N VAL A 169 -11.24 -14.74 -15.39
CA VAL A 169 -12.63 -14.96 -14.95
C VAL A 169 -12.97 -14.16 -13.69
N ALA A 170 -14.26 -13.90 -13.48
CA ALA A 170 -14.74 -13.19 -12.30
C ALA A 170 -14.41 -13.98 -11.03
N LYS A 171 -13.54 -13.41 -10.18
CA LYS A 171 -12.96 -14.13 -9.04
C LYS A 171 -12.72 -13.23 -7.84
N TYR A 172 -12.50 -13.86 -6.68
CA TYR A 172 -12.16 -13.21 -5.43
C TYR A 172 -11.14 -14.04 -4.64
N GLY A 173 -10.48 -13.40 -3.68
CA GLY A 173 -9.44 -14.01 -2.86
C GLY A 173 -8.15 -14.33 -3.60
N HIS A 174 -7.98 -13.81 -4.81
CA HIS A 174 -6.74 -13.79 -5.58
C HIS A 174 -5.75 -12.77 -4.99
N ALA A 175 -4.47 -12.98 -5.29
CA ALA A 175 -3.41 -12.06 -4.92
C ALA A 175 -3.08 -11.13 -6.11
N MET A 176 -2.58 -9.93 -5.82
CA MET A 176 -2.14 -8.98 -6.84
C MET A 176 -0.90 -8.22 -6.40
N CYS A 177 0.02 -7.96 -7.32
CA CYS A 177 1.18 -7.12 -7.08
C CYS A 177 1.58 -6.31 -8.32
N LEU A 178 2.40 -5.27 -8.10
CA LEU A 178 3.11 -4.57 -9.17
C LEU A 178 4.24 -5.45 -9.71
N GLY A 179 4.42 -5.47 -11.02
CA GLY A 179 5.44 -6.23 -11.72
C GLY A 179 6.75 -5.49 -11.90
N GLU A 180 7.45 -5.84 -12.98
CA GLU A 180 8.78 -5.33 -13.33
C GLU A 180 8.79 -3.87 -13.79
N ASN A 181 7.63 -3.28 -14.07
CA ASN A 181 7.52 -1.86 -14.44
C ASN A 181 6.24 -1.24 -13.87
N PRO A 182 6.17 0.12 -13.73
CA PRO A 182 5.06 0.82 -13.08
C PRO A 182 3.69 0.67 -13.75
N LEU A 183 3.63 0.07 -14.93
CA LEU A 183 2.42 -0.08 -15.74
C LEU A 183 2.02 -1.54 -15.97
N LYS A 184 2.68 -2.47 -15.27
CA LYS A 184 2.40 -3.89 -15.36
C LYS A 184 2.09 -4.48 -14.00
N PHE A 185 0.95 -5.15 -13.91
CA PHE A 185 0.46 -5.75 -12.69
C PHE A 185 0.18 -7.24 -12.91
N TYR A 186 0.34 -8.02 -11.86
CA TYR A 186 0.07 -9.45 -11.89
C TYR A 186 -1.08 -9.80 -10.95
N VAL A 187 -1.98 -10.65 -11.42
CA VAL A 187 -3.05 -11.28 -10.64
C VAL A 187 -2.81 -12.78 -10.65
N VAL A 188 -2.85 -13.41 -9.47
CA VAL A 188 -2.59 -14.84 -9.34
C VAL A 188 -3.60 -15.54 -8.44
N GLY A 189 -4.08 -16.68 -8.91
CA GLY A 189 -4.96 -17.60 -8.20
C GLY A 189 -6.32 -17.02 -7.88
N GLY A 190 -6.88 -17.40 -6.74
CA GLY A 190 -8.21 -17.04 -6.29
C GLY A 190 -9.26 -18.12 -6.56
N THR A 191 -10.53 -17.74 -6.43
CA THR A 191 -11.65 -18.68 -6.59
C THR A 191 -12.85 -18.04 -7.29
N GLN A 192 -13.59 -18.88 -8.00
CA GLN A 192 -14.93 -18.60 -8.53
C GLN A 192 -16.04 -19.09 -7.59
N GLY A 193 -15.70 -19.60 -6.40
CA GLY A 193 -16.63 -20.18 -5.43
C GLY A 193 -16.23 -21.62 -5.08
N ASP A 194 -16.38 -22.53 -6.05
CA ASP A 194 -16.06 -23.96 -5.92
C ASP A 194 -14.76 -24.36 -6.65
N VAL A 195 -14.35 -23.56 -7.64
CA VAL A 195 -13.12 -23.76 -8.39
C VAL A 195 -12.03 -22.82 -7.89
N PHE A 196 -10.90 -23.40 -7.50
CA PHE A 196 -9.67 -22.68 -7.14
C PHE A 196 -8.66 -22.86 -8.26
N ASP A 197 -7.99 -21.78 -8.63
CA ASP A 197 -6.93 -21.81 -9.64
C ASP A 197 -5.63 -21.20 -9.11
N MET A 198 -4.57 -21.37 -9.89
CA MET A 198 -3.24 -20.77 -9.67
C MET A 198 -2.75 -20.12 -10.97
N GLU A 199 -3.67 -19.60 -11.78
CA GLU A 199 -3.32 -18.96 -13.04
C GLU A 199 -2.69 -17.60 -12.78
N VAL A 200 -1.59 -17.31 -13.47
CA VAL A 200 -0.93 -16.01 -13.51
C VAL A 200 -1.43 -15.24 -14.72
N HIS A 201 -2.03 -14.09 -14.48
CA HIS A 201 -2.39 -13.12 -15.51
C HIS A 201 -1.65 -11.82 -15.28
N SER A 202 -1.25 -11.16 -16.37
CA SER A 202 -0.69 -9.81 -16.32
C SER A 202 -1.63 -8.80 -16.97
N LEU A 203 -1.72 -7.61 -16.37
CA LEU A 203 -2.38 -6.44 -16.95
C LEU A 203 -1.32 -5.38 -17.22
N ASN A 204 -1.12 -5.05 -18.49
CA ASN A 204 -0.08 -4.14 -18.93
C ASN A 204 -0.67 -2.98 -19.76
N LEU A 205 -0.25 -1.75 -19.50
CA LEU A 205 -0.53 -0.63 -20.40
C LEU A 205 0.51 -0.63 -21.52
N GLN A 206 0.06 -0.90 -22.74
CA GLN A 206 0.94 -1.01 -23.90
C GLN A 206 0.40 -0.26 -25.11
N ARG A 207 1.27 0.02 -26.08
CA ARG A 207 0.86 0.59 -27.36
C ARG A 207 0.09 -0.44 -28.17
N VAL A 208 -0.94 0.02 -28.88
CA VAL A 208 -1.75 -0.84 -29.76
C VAL A 208 -0.91 -1.40 -30.91
N SER A 209 -0.03 -0.58 -31.47
CA SER A 209 0.98 -0.96 -32.48
C SER A 209 2.25 -0.13 -32.28
N GLU A 210 3.36 -0.53 -32.91
CA GLU A 210 4.62 0.20 -32.83
C GLU A 210 4.51 1.65 -33.35
N GLU A 211 3.68 1.86 -34.38
CA GLU A 211 3.47 3.18 -34.97
C GLU A 211 2.42 4.02 -34.22
N SER A 212 1.53 3.38 -33.46
CA SER A 212 0.46 4.07 -32.74
C SER A 212 0.95 4.76 -31.46
N ARG A 213 0.40 5.94 -31.18
CA ARG A 213 0.55 6.64 -29.89
C ARG A 213 -0.54 6.27 -28.89
N GLU A 214 -1.54 5.51 -29.32
CA GLU A 214 -2.62 5.03 -28.47
C GLU A 214 -2.11 3.97 -27.50
N LEU A 215 -2.49 4.11 -26.23
CA LEU A 215 -2.17 3.16 -25.17
C LEU A 215 -3.45 2.45 -24.73
N LYS A 216 -3.40 1.13 -24.60
CA LYS A 216 -4.49 0.29 -24.10
C LYS A 216 -4.00 -0.63 -23.01
N TRP A 217 -4.89 -0.87 -22.04
CA TRP A 217 -4.69 -1.88 -21.02
C TRP A 217 -5.01 -3.25 -21.60
N VAL A 218 -4.04 -4.15 -21.57
CA VAL A 218 -4.18 -5.49 -22.16
C VAL A 218 -3.90 -6.54 -21.09
N TRP A 219 -4.86 -7.44 -20.92
CA TRP A 219 -4.70 -8.66 -20.15
C TRP A 219 -4.01 -9.72 -20.99
N LYS A 220 -3.09 -10.44 -20.36
CA LYS A 220 -2.42 -11.60 -20.93
C LYS A 220 -2.46 -12.75 -19.94
N HIS A 221 -2.79 -13.94 -20.41
CA HIS A 221 -2.63 -15.15 -19.62
C HIS A 221 -1.17 -15.59 -19.71
N GLU A 222 -0.44 -15.54 -18.60
CA GLU A 222 1.01 -15.80 -18.61
C GLU A 222 1.30 -17.29 -18.47
N THR A 223 0.48 -18.04 -17.73
CA THR A 223 0.78 -19.45 -17.43
C THR A 223 0.57 -20.35 -18.66
N ALA A 224 1.66 -20.88 -19.21
CA ALA A 224 1.60 -21.78 -20.38
C ALA A 224 1.25 -23.24 -20.03
N GLU A 225 1.44 -23.65 -18.77
CA GLU A 225 1.19 -25.02 -18.32
C GLU A 225 -0.29 -25.25 -17.99
N LYS A 226 -0.90 -26.31 -18.55
CA LYS A 226 -2.33 -26.65 -18.37
C LYS A 226 -2.74 -27.00 -16.92
N LYS A 227 -1.78 -27.09 -15.99
CA LYS A 227 -2.01 -27.32 -14.56
C LYS A 227 -0.95 -26.58 -13.74
N PRO A 228 -1.11 -25.27 -13.47
CA PRO A 228 -0.45 -24.69 -12.30
C PRO A 228 -0.85 -25.51 -11.06
N GLY A 229 -0.06 -25.46 -9.98
CA GLY A 229 -0.28 -26.26 -8.77
C GLY A 229 -1.71 -26.17 -8.20
N ALA A 230 -1.98 -26.91 -7.10
CA ALA A 230 -3.30 -26.89 -6.47
C ALA A 230 -3.79 -25.44 -6.25
N GLY A 231 -5.01 -25.15 -6.69
CA GLY A 231 -5.59 -23.81 -6.68
C GLY A 231 -5.52 -23.16 -5.29
N ARG A 232 -5.19 -21.86 -5.21
CA ARG A 232 -5.03 -21.18 -3.92
C ARG A 232 -5.94 -19.98 -3.77
N TYR A 233 -6.58 -19.95 -2.61
CA TYR A 233 -7.35 -18.83 -2.09
C TYR A 233 -6.61 -18.15 -0.94
N ARG A 234 -6.65 -16.82 -0.93
CA ARG A 234 -6.11 -15.96 0.15
C ARG A 234 -4.64 -16.27 0.48
N MET A 235 -3.86 -16.44 -0.58
CA MET A 235 -2.41 -16.23 -0.56
C MET A 235 -2.09 -14.75 -0.75
N GLU A 236 -0.83 -14.39 -0.56
CA GLU A 236 -0.29 -13.08 -0.91
C GLU A 236 0.88 -13.25 -1.90
N THR A 237 1.14 -12.22 -2.72
CA THR A 237 2.15 -12.30 -3.79
C THR A 237 3.00 -11.04 -3.90
N THR A 238 4.26 -11.19 -4.30
CA THR A 238 5.15 -10.07 -4.61
C THR A 238 6.13 -10.41 -5.72
N TYR A 239 6.52 -9.41 -6.51
CA TYR A 239 7.57 -9.53 -7.51
C TYR A 239 8.96 -9.29 -6.89
N ASP A 240 9.85 -10.27 -7.00
CA ASP A 240 11.26 -10.11 -6.64
C ASP A 240 12.07 -9.61 -7.85
N GLU A 241 12.58 -8.38 -7.74
CA GLU A 241 13.27 -7.68 -8.81
C GLU A 241 14.64 -8.29 -9.14
N LYS A 242 15.24 -9.05 -8.22
CA LYS A 242 16.56 -9.68 -8.43
C LYS A 242 16.46 -11.05 -9.09
N SER A 243 15.49 -11.86 -8.69
CA SER A 243 15.28 -13.19 -9.28
C SER A 243 14.28 -13.18 -10.44
N GLU A 244 13.59 -12.06 -10.65
CA GLU A 244 12.54 -11.88 -11.65
C GLU A 244 11.36 -12.86 -11.47
N ASN A 245 11.16 -13.31 -10.23
CA ASN A 245 10.09 -14.22 -9.85
C ASN A 245 8.94 -13.46 -9.19
N LEU A 246 7.71 -13.82 -9.55
CA LEU A 246 6.57 -13.67 -8.65
C LEU A 246 6.68 -14.74 -7.57
N LEU A 247 6.54 -14.37 -6.30
CA LEU A 247 6.66 -15.29 -5.16
C LEU A 247 5.31 -15.42 -4.45
N PHE A 248 4.87 -16.64 -4.18
CA PHE A 248 3.55 -16.95 -3.64
C PHE A 248 3.63 -17.43 -2.19
N PHE A 249 3.05 -16.66 -1.28
CA PHE A 249 3.13 -16.89 0.16
C PHE A 249 1.81 -17.46 0.70
N GLY A 250 1.88 -18.70 1.21
CA GLY A 250 0.77 -19.40 1.86
C GLY A 250 -0.46 -19.56 0.96
N GLY A 251 -1.64 -19.38 1.58
CA GLY A 251 -2.93 -19.65 0.96
C GLY A 251 -3.26 -21.14 0.97
N GLY A 252 -4.35 -21.51 0.31
CA GLY A 252 -4.78 -22.89 0.22
C GLY A 252 -6.18 -23.04 -0.38
N ASP A 253 -6.70 -24.25 -0.37
CA ASP A 253 -8.05 -24.57 -0.81
C ASP A 253 -8.96 -24.84 0.41
N ILE A 254 -10.03 -25.61 0.20
CA ILE A 254 -10.97 -25.99 1.27
C ILE A 254 -10.30 -26.91 2.30
N GLU A 255 -9.46 -27.84 1.84
CA GLU A 255 -8.92 -28.95 2.62
C GLU A 255 -7.50 -28.67 3.12
N ASN A 256 -6.73 -27.87 2.38
CA ASN A 256 -5.29 -27.72 2.59
C ASN A 256 -4.89 -26.25 2.76
N VAL A 257 -3.82 -26.05 3.54
CA VAL A 257 -3.06 -24.79 3.59
C VAL A 257 -1.61 -25.07 3.26
N ILE A 258 -0.97 -24.15 2.54
CA ILE A 258 0.39 -24.34 2.04
C ILE A 258 1.43 -23.95 3.09
N SER A 259 2.49 -24.74 3.20
CA SER A 259 3.62 -24.49 4.11
C SER A 259 4.57 -23.41 3.58
N PHE A 260 5.53 -22.99 4.41
CA PHE A 260 6.52 -21.95 4.08
C PHE A 260 7.96 -22.48 4.04
N GLU A 261 8.13 -23.80 4.02
CA GLU A 261 9.45 -24.44 3.83
C GLU A 261 9.97 -24.26 2.41
N THR A 262 9.04 -24.21 1.45
CA THR A 262 9.31 -23.82 0.08
C THR A 262 8.36 -22.68 -0.30
N ILE A 263 8.84 -21.81 -1.18
CA ILE A 263 8.07 -20.74 -1.80
C ILE A 263 7.89 -21.11 -3.26
N GLU A 264 6.65 -21.34 -3.69
CA GLU A 264 6.36 -21.44 -5.11
C GLU A 264 6.45 -20.06 -5.75
N GLY A 265 6.98 -20.00 -6.96
CA GLY A 265 7.08 -18.78 -7.72
C GLY A 265 6.92 -18.99 -9.21
N PHE A 266 6.85 -17.89 -9.94
CA PHE A 266 6.73 -17.87 -11.38
C PHE A 266 7.73 -16.87 -11.95
N ASN A 267 8.68 -17.36 -12.74
CA ASN A 267 9.69 -16.53 -13.37
C ASN A 267 9.10 -15.82 -14.58
N VAL A 268 9.03 -14.49 -14.52
CA VAL A 268 8.34 -13.70 -15.56
C VAL A 268 9.14 -13.59 -16.85
N LYS A 269 10.45 -13.88 -16.83
CA LYS A 269 11.29 -13.88 -18.04
C LYS A 269 11.23 -15.21 -18.76
N THR A 270 11.34 -16.31 -18.02
CA THR A 270 11.35 -17.65 -18.63
C THR A 270 9.95 -18.22 -18.80
N ASN A 271 8.93 -17.61 -18.19
CA ASN A 271 7.56 -18.09 -18.16
C ASN A 271 7.47 -19.53 -17.61
N LYS A 272 8.04 -19.74 -16.42
CA LYS A 272 8.10 -21.06 -15.77
C LYS A 272 7.81 -20.97 -14.29
N ASN A 273 7.15 -22.01 -13.77
CA ASN A 273 6.97 -22.21 -12.35
C ASN A 273 8.29 -22.68 -11.72
N GLU A 274 8.61 -22.17 -10.54
CA GLU A 274 9.80 -22.50 -9.77
C GLU A 274 9.42 -22.84 -8.32
N ILE A 275 10.13 -23.79 -7.72
CA ILE A 275 10.05 -24.07 -6.28
C ILE A 275 11.34 -23.56 -5.65
N ILE A 276 11.20 -22.57 -4.76
CA ILE A 276 12.31 -21.89 -4.12
C ILE A 276 12.43 -22.39 -2.69
N ALA A 277 13.53 -23.04 -2.36
CA ALA A 277 13.80 -23.47 -0.98
C ALA A 277 13.96 -22.25 -0.06
N ALA A 278 13.22 -22.25 1.05
CA ALA A 278 13.41 -21.29 2.14
C ALA A 278 14.30 -21.89 3.22
N SER A 279 15.08 -21.03 3.88
CA SER A 279 15.84 -21.39 5.08
C SER A 279 15.02 -21.06 6.32
N ALA A 280 15.08 -21.94 7.31
CA ALA A 280 14.43 -21.74 8.61
C ALA A 280 15.02 -20.55 9.39
N ASP A 281 14.32 -20.15 10.46
CA ASP A 281 14.88 -19.24 11.45
C ASP A 281 16.07 -19.83 12.21
N GLU A 282 16.68 -19.00 13.06
CA GLU A 282 17.82 -19.39 13.91
C GLU A 282 17.54 -20.59 14.83
N ASN A 283 16.25 -20.90 15.08
CA ASN A 283 15.81 -22.03 15.89
C ASN A 283 15.36 -23.23 15.04
N GLY A 284 15.60 -23.20 13.72
CA GLY A 284 15.20 -24.26 12.80
C GLY A 284 13.69 -24.32 12.52
N LYS A 285 12.95 -23.22 12.72
CA LYS A 285 11.50 -23.15 12.55
C LYS A 285 11.08 -22.30 11.34
N TYR A 286 9.91 -22.63 10.83
CA TYR A 286 9.20 -21.90 9.78
C TYR A 286 7.87 -21.33 10.31
N PRO A 287 7.27 -20.34 9.64
CA PRO A 287 5.88 -20.00 9.88
C PRO A 287 4.99 -21.22 9.69
N ALA A 288 4.03 -21.42 10.59
CA ALA A 288 3.00 -22.44 10.38
C ALA A 288 2.21 -22.16 9.08
N ALA A 289 1.86 -23.23 8.36
CA ALA A 289 1.07 -23.17 7.13
C ALA A 289 -0.27 -22.43 7.37
N ARG A 290 -0.58 -21.46 6.51
CA ARG A 290 -1.73 -20.56 6.74
C ARG A 290 -2.26 -19.89 5.49
N ARG A 291 -3.52 -19.47 5.56
CA ARG A 291 -4.21 -18.58 4.60
C ARG A 291 -4.72 -17.32 5.30
N CYS A 292 -5.16 -16.34 4.53
CA CYS A 292 -5.80 -15.12 5.04
C CYS A 292 -4.94 -14.31 6.04
N HIS A 293 -3.62 -14.46 5.96
CA HIS A 293 -2.65 -13.59 6.61
C HIS A 293 -2.52 -12.29 5.79
N SER A 294 -1.95 -11.26 6.39
CA SER A 294 -1.52 -10.08 5.64
C SER A 294 -0.05 -10.21 5.25
N MET A 295 0.36 -9.51 4.19
CA MET A 295 1.75 -9.44 3.75
C MET A 295 2.12 -7.99 3.40
N THR A 296 3.26 -7.53 3.88
CA THR A 296 3.83 -6.22 3.52
C THR A 296 5.31 -6.34 3.18
N ARG A 297 5.84 -5.36 2.43
CA ARG A 297 7.27 -5.28 2.13
C ARG A 297 7.93 -4.09 2.81
N PHE A 298 9.06 -4.36 3.46
CA PHE A 298 9.95 -3.36 4.01
C PHE A 298 11.37 -3.57 3.48
N GLY A 299 11.71 -2.84 2.41
CA GLY A 299 12.91 -3.11 1.63
C GLY A 299 12.90 -4.52 1.03
N ARG A 300 13.93 -5.31 1.33
CA ARG A 300 14.09 -6.72 0.91
C ARG A 300 13.48 -7.73 1.87
N ASN A 301 12.70 -7.26 2.85
CA ASN A 301 12.01 -8.13 3.80
C ASN A 301 10.51 -8.19 3.47
N VAL A 302 9.99 -9.40 3.37
CA VAL A 302 8.54 -9.69 3.34
C VAL A 302 8.10 -9.99 4.77
N ILE A 303 7.09 -9.29 5.24
CA ILE A 303 6.54 -9.45 6.60
C ILE A 303 5.15 -10.07 6.46
N ILE A 304 4.96 -11.24 7.05
CA ILE A 304 3.63 -11.87 7.18
C ILE A 304 3.15 -11.77 8.62
N ALA A 305 1.85 -11.52 8.81
CA ALA A 305 1.25 -11.40 10.14
C ALA A 305 -0.10 -12.10 10.22
N GLY A 306 -0.34 -12.78 11.35
CA GLY A 306 -1.59 -13.46 11.66
C GLY A 306 -1.97 -14.53 10.62
N GLY A 307 -3.26 -14.70 10.37
CA GLY A 307 -3.81 -15.69 9.45
C GLY A 307 -4.46 -16.87 10.17
N ALA A 308 -4.93 -17.83 9.40
CA ALA A 308 -5.61 -19.02 9.89
C ALA A 308 -4.97 -20.29 9.31
N GLY A 309 -4.76 -21.28 10.16
CA GLY A 309 -4.30 -22.60 9.76
C GLY A 309 -5.42 -23.44 9.13
N MET A 310 -5.17 -24.74 9.00
CA MET A 310 -6.18 -25.70 8.58
C MET A 310 -7.30 -25.81 9.62
N GLU A 311 -8.54 -26.01 9.16
CA GLU A 311 -9.63 -26.38 10.05
C GLU A 311 -9.37 -27.82 10.55
N THR A 312 -9.42 -27.99 11.86
CA THR A 312 -9.26 -29.28 12.52
C THR A 312 -10.54 -29.65 13.27
N ARG A 313 -10.67 -30.90 13.69
CA ARG A 313 -11.80 -31.38 14.49
C ARG A 313 -11.34 -31.62 15.92
N ARG A 314 -12.09 -31.11 16.91
CA ARG A 314 -11.88 -31.42 18.32
C ARG A 314 -13.12 -32.02 18.95
N ILE A 315 -12.95 -32.82 20.01
CA ILE A 315 -14.06 -33.36 20.79
C ILE A 315 -14.27 -32.50 22.03
N VAL A 316 -15.44 -31.90 22.18
CA VAL A 316 -15.84 -31.15 23.38
C VAL A 316 -17.16 -31.72 23.90
N GLY A 317 -17.15 -32.26 25.12
CA GLY A 317 -18.36 -32.83 25.73
C GLY A 317 -19.00 -33.96 24.90
N GLY A 318 -18.20 -34.76 24.19
CA GLY A 318 -18.67 -35.84 23.32
C GLY A 318 -19.15 -35.42 21.92
N ARG A 319 -19.09 -34.12 21.58
CA ARG A 319 -19.42 -33.60 20.24
C ARG A 319 -18.16 -33.24 19.46
N ILE A 320 -18.14 -33.56 18.17
CA ILE A 320 -17.09 -33.13 17.25
C ILE A 320 -17.41 -31.68 16.83
N GLU A 321 -16.56 -30.73 17.21
CA GLU A 321 -16.64 -29.33 16.80
C GLU A 321 -15.49 -28.99 15.85
N PRO A 322 -15.73 -28.19 14.78
CA PRO A 322 -14.66 -27.61 13.98
C PRO A 322 -13.85 -26.61 14.82
N MET A 323 -12.55 -26.54 14.56
CA MET A 323 -11.62 -25.62 15.21
C MET A 323 -10.51 -25.22 14.25
N THR A 324 -10.43 -23.93 13.96
CA THR A 324 -9.31 -23.35 13.20
C THR A 324 -8.37 -22.62 14.15
N THR A 325 -7.07 -22.85 13.97
CA THR A 325 -6.04 -22.12 14.71
C THR A 325 -5.85 -20.74 14.08
N ILE A 326 -6.27 -19.69 14.79
CA ILE A 326 -6.03 -18.30 14.40
C ILE A 326 -4.70 -17.85 14.98
N MET A 327 -3.87 -17.27 14.13
CA MET A 327 -2.49 -16.94 14.43
C MET A 327 -2.35 -15.46 14.78
N ASN A 328 -1.38 -15.15 15.62
CA ASN A 328 -0.96 -13.79 15.98
C ASN A 328 0.56 -13.59 15.84
N ASP A 329 1.29 -14.61 15.40
CA ASP A 329 2.72 -14.52 15.16
C ASP A 329 3.03 -13.69 13.90
N ILE A 330 4.28 -13.25 13.85
CA ILE A 330 4.80 -12.40 12.79
C ILE A 330 6.11 -13.00 12.35
N TRP A 331 6.28 -13.09 11.03
CA TRP A 331 7.47 -13.65 10.42
C TRP A 331 7.99 -12.74 9.33
N ILE A 332 9.30 -12.73 9.21
CA ILE A 332 10.03 -11.90 8.26
C ILE A 332 10.84 -12.82 7.35
N PHE A 333 10.58 -12.79 6.06
CA PHE A 333 11.35 -13.48 5.03
C PHE A 333 12.27 -12.49 4.34
N ASN A 334 13.57 -12.74 4.38
CA ASN A 334 14.53 -11.94 3.63
C ASN A 334 14.64 -12.48 2.19
N LEU A 335 14.33 -11.65 1.21
CA LEU A 335 14.29 -12.06 -0.20
C LEU A 335 15.69 -12.34 -0.78
N ASP A 336 16.76 -11.85 -0.15
CA ASP A 336 18.14 -12.08 -0.62
C ASP A 336 18.70 -13.39 -0.07
N SER A 337 18.61 -13.63 1.25
CA SER A 337 19.08 -14.86 1.89
C SER A 337 18.08 -16.01 1.82
N ARG A 338 16.82 -15.72 1.48
CA ARG A 338 15.68 -16.65 1.53
C ARG A 338 15.46 -17.25 2.91
N GLN A 339 15.83 -16.52 3.96
CA GLN A 339 15.74 -16.97 5.33
C GLN A 339 14.53 -16.37 6.04
N TRP A 340 13.79 -17.21 6.76
CA TRP A 340 12.77 -16.78 7.70
C TRP A 340 13.37 -16.33 9.02
N ARG A 341 12.73 -15.37 9.67
CA ARG A 341 12.99 -14.98 11.05
C ARG A 341 11.66 -14.72 11.74
N LYS A 342 11.43 -15.36 12.87
CA LYS A 342 10.28 -15.04 13.72
C LYS A 342 10.52 -13.69 14.39
N HIS A 343 9.53 -12.81 14.36
CA HIS A 343 9.60 -11.57 15.12
C HIS A 343 9.38 -11.84 16.62
N GLU A 344 10.06 -11.08 17.48
CA GLU A 344 10.05 -11.28 18.94
C GLU A 344 8.68 -11.05 19.56
N THR A 345 7.88 -10.18 18.94
CA THR A 345 6.56 -9.76 19.42
C THR A 345 5.45 -10.30 18.52
N THR A 346 4.24 -10.39 19.07
CA THR A 346 3.06 -10.91 18.39
C THR A 346 1.95 -9.87 18.34
N LEU A 347 0.97 -10.05 17.45
CA LEU A 347 -0.25 -9.26 17.47
C LEU A 347 -0.97 -9.40 18.83
N PRO A 348 -1.43 -8.30 19.44
CA PRO A 348 -2.23 -8.30 20.66
C PRO A 348 -3.47 -9.19 20.56
N VAL A 349 -4.04 -9.30 19.36
CA VAL A 349 -5.20 -10.12 19.05
C VAL A 349 -4.94 -10.95 17.79
N PRO A 350 -5.10 -12.30 17.86
CA PRO A 350 -5.08 -13.16 16.68
C PRO A 350 -6.17 -12.78 15.70
N VAL A 351 -5.81 -12.66 14.41
CA VAL A 351 -6.73 -12.21 13.36
C VAL A 351 -6.41 -12.89 12.02
N PHE A 352 -7.45 -13.13 11.23
CA PHE A 352 -7.35 -13.55 9.83
C PHE A 352 -8.36 -12.77 8.97
N PHE A 353 -8.18 -12.75 7.64
CA PHE A 353 -8.93 -11.87 6.72
C PHE A 353 -8.80 -10.36 7.05
N HIS A 354 -7.75 -10.00 7.75
CA HIS A 354 -7.30 -8.63 7.93
C HIS A 354 -6.45 -8.21 6.73
N ASP A 355 -6.09 -6.93 6.66
CA ASP A 355 -5.08 -6.46 5.73
C ASP A 355 -4.13 -5.47 6.44
N ALA A 356 -2.99 -5.20 5.81
CA ALA A 356 -1.93 -4.41 6.41
C ALA A 356 -1.24 -3.48 5.42
N ALA A 357 -0.67 -2.41 5.93
CA ALA A 357 0.22 -1.54 5.16
C ALA A 357 1.36 -1.06 6.06
N ILE A 358 2.53 -0.83 5.47
CA ILE A 358 3.70 -0.31 6.18
C ILE A 358 4.15 0.99 5.55
N THR A 359 4.49 1.99 6.37
CA THR A 359 4.99 3.31 5.93
C THR A 359 6.45 3.25 5.50
N LYS A 360 6.96 4.32 4.89
CA LYS A 360 8.38 4.43 4.49
C LYS A 360 9.31 4.36 5.71
N ASP A 361 8.87 4.92 6.84
CA ASP A 361 9.58 4.91 8.11
C ASP A 361 9.31 3.65 8.97
N GLY A 362 8.65 2.63 8.40
CA GLY A 362 8.54 1.30 9.01
C GLY A 362 7.45 1.16 10.07
N LEU A 363 6.44 2.03 10.11
CA LEU A 363 5.22 1.81 10.90
C LEU A 363 4.32 0.81 10.18
N LEU A 364 4.25 -0.42 10.67
CA LEU A 364 3.31 -1.42 10.18
C LEU A 364 1.97 -1.23 10.88
N LEU A 365 0.89 -1.06 10.10
CA LEU A 365 -0.48 -0.97 10.60
C LEU A 365 -1.31 -2.13 10.01
N ILE A 366 -1.99 -2.86 10.88
CA ILE A 366 -2.92 -3.94 10.54
C ILE A 366 -4.32 -3.50 10.97
N PHE A 367 -5.29 -3.63 10.06
CA PHE A 367 -6.68 -3.27 10.34
C PHE A 367 -7.62 -4.45 10.09
N GLY A 368 -8.67 -4.51 10.90
CA GLY A 368 -9.80 -5.40 10.69
C GLY A 368 -9.50 -6.89 10.88
N GLY A 369 -10.29 -7.71 10.21
CA GLY A 369 -10.23 -9.17 10.28
C GLY A 369 -11.19 -9.79 11.28
N THR A 370 -11.25 -11.12 11.23
CA THR A 370 -12.05 -11.98 12.10
C THR A 370 -11.16 -12.51 13.23
N MET A 371 -11.63 -12.38 14.47
CA MET A 371 -10.93 -12.82 15.69
C MET A 371 -11.40 -14.19 16.17
N SER A 372 -12.53 -14.68 15.67
CA SER A 372 -13.15 -15.95 16.05
C SER A 372 -14.10 -16.39 14.96
N GLU A 373 -13.94 -17.61 14.46
CA GLU A 373 -14.90 -18.23 13.53
C GLU A 373 -16.25 -18.46 14.22
N LYS A 374 -16.25 -19.09 15.41
CA LYS A 374 -17.48 -19.50 16.12
C LYS A 374 -18.41 -18.33 16.46
N SER A 375 -17.86 -17.16 16.77
CA SER A 375 -18.67 -15.97 17.09
C SER A 375 -18.79 -14.98 15.93
N ASN A 376 -18.14 -15.29 14.79
CA ASN A 376 -17.96 -14.40 13.64
C ASN A 376 -17.54 -12.96 14.05
N LYS A 377 -16.80 -12.84 15.15
CA LYS A 377 -16.47 -11.56 15.77
C LYS A 377 -15.34 -10.90 14.99
N ARG A 378 -15.62 -9.75 14.40
CA ARG A 378 -14.64 -8.92 13.69
C ARG A 378 -14.14 -7.78 14.56
N THR A 379 -12.98 -7.23 14.20
CA THR A 379 -12.40 -6.04 14.84
C THR A 379 -12.36 -4.86 13.89
N ASN A 380 -12.29 -3.65 14.45
CA ASN A 380 -11.88 -2.41 13.78
C ASN A 380 -10.76 -1.70 14.55
N ALA A 381 -10.15 -2.39 15.52
CA ALA A 381 -8.93 -1.90 16.15
C ALA A 381 -7.76 -2.06 15.17
N ILE A 382 -6.91 -1.05 15.14
CA ILE A 382 -5.61 -1.13 14.46
C ILE A 382 -4.63 -1.83 15.39
N GLN A 383 -3.85 -2.76 14.87
CA GLN A 383 -2.69 -3.33 15.55
C GLN A 383 -1.43 -2.82 14.83
N TYR A 384 -0.50 -2.21 15.54
CA TYR A 384 0.65 -1.56 14.90
C TYR A 384 1.95 -1.69 15.70
N ALA A 385 3.08 -1.69 15.00
CA ALA A 385 4.43 -1.67 15.57
C ALA A 385 5.41 -1.00 14.60
N TRP A 386 6.57 -0.60 15.12
CA TRP A 386 7.66 -0.07 14.32
C TRP A 386 8.67 -1.16 13.95
N PHE A 387 9.04 -1.19 12.68
CA PHE A 387 10.09 -2.06 12.11
C PHE A 387 11.36 -1.28 11.75
N SER A 388 11.34 0.03 11.97
CA SER A 388 12.53 0.87 12.00
C SER A 388 12.34 2.03 12.97
N ALA A 389 13.44 2.68 13.37
CA ALA A 389 13.35 3.86 14.20
C ALA A 389 12.57 4.98 13.45
N PRO A 390 11.48 5.52 14.04
CA PRO A 390 10.76 6.62 13.42
C PRO A 390 11.68 7.83 13.24
N SER A 391 11.36 8.69 12.28
CA SER A 391 12.04 9.98 12.16
C SER A 391 11.85 10.82 13.44
N LEU A 392 12.84 11.67 13.77
CA LEU A 392 12.74 12.61 14.90
C LEU A 392 11.46 13.45 14.83
N LYS A 393 11.09 13.85 13.62
CA LYS A 393 9.85 14.57 13.35
C LYS A 393 8.60 13.77 13.71
N ARG A 394 8.52 12.49 13.31
CA ARG A 394 7.39 11.61 13.67
C ARG A 394 7.34 11.41 15.19
N MET A 395 8.47 11.18 15.84
CA MET A 395 8.55 11.07 17.30
C MET A 395 8.04 12.34 18.00
N ALA A 396 8.46 13.52 17.54
CA ALA A 396 8.00 14.80 18.04
C ALA A 396 6.49 14.94 17.94
N LEU A 397 5.92 14.65 16.76
CA LEU A 397 4.49 14.74 16.51
C LEU A 397 3.67 13.76 17.37
N ILE A 398 4.16 12.53 17.54
CA ILE A 398 3.52 11.54 18.41
C ILE A 398 3.47 12.06 19.85
N GLU A 399 4.54 12.69 20.34
CA GLU A 399 4.59 13.20 21.70
C GLU A 399 3.69 14.43 21.87
N ILE A 400 3.77 15.38 20.94
CA ILE A 400 2.90 16.56 20.92
C ILE A 400 1.42 16.13 20.91
N ARG A 401 1.05 15.10 20.15
CA ARG A 401 -0.33 14.60 20.11
C ARG A 401 -0.81 14.04 21.45
N LYS A 402 0.06 13.44 22.26
CA LYS A 402 -0.33 12.92 23.59
C LYS A 402 -0.71 14.06 24.54
N ASP A 403 0.05 15.16 24.48
CA ASP A 403 -0.10 16.28 25.40
C ASP A 403 -1.11 17.32 24.89
N ARG A 404 -1.24 17.46 23.57
CA ARG A 404 -1.99 18.52 22.88
C ARG A 404 -2.70 17.98 21.65
N SER A 405 -3.65 17.05 21.83
CA SER A 405 -4.47 16.57 20.72
C SER A 405 -5.30 17.67 20.07
N ASP A 406 -5.67 18.69 20.84
CA ASP A 406 -6.48 19.85 20.43
C ASP A 406 -5.89 20.64 19.27
N ILE A 407 -4.56 20.73 19.15
CA ILE A 407 -3.93 21.51 18.08
C ILE A 407 -4.04 20.83 16.71
N PHE A 408 -4.33 19.52 16.70
CA PHE A 408 -4.58 18.72 15.51
C PHE A 408 -6.06 18.72 15.11
N GLU A 409 -6.96 19.18 15.98
CA GLU A 409 -8.38 19.29 15.67
C GLU A 409 -8.61 20.36 14.60
N GLY A 410 -9.51 20.07 13.65
CA GLY A 410 -9.88 21.02 12.60
C GLY A 410 -8.79 21.32 11.57
N LEU A 411 -7.76 20.47 11.45
CA LEU A 411 -6.93 20.41 10.25
C LEU A 411 -7.80 19.92 9.07
N ASP A 412 -8.63 20.83 8.58
CA ASP A 412 -9.66 20.57 7.60
C ASP A 412 -9.04 20.33 6.22
N GLY A 413 -8.94 19.06 5.83
CA GLY A 413 -8.84 18.66 4.42
C GLY A 413 -7.45 18.24 3.96
N GLY A 414 -6.91 17.14 4.48
CA GLY A 414 -5.83 16.41 3.81
C GLY A 414 -4.52 16.35 4.59
N SER A 415 -3.48 15.80 3.93
CA SER A 415 -2.14 15.64 4.51
C SER A 415 -1.77 16.86 5.30
N LEU A 416 -1.24 16.64 6.49
CA LEU A 416 -0.38 17.64 7.11
C LEU A 416 0.78 17.88 6.13
N ASP A 417 0.67 18.94 5.33
CA ASP A 417 1.76 19.41 4.49
C ASP A 417 2.79 19.94 5.48
N TYR A 418 3.75 19.08 5.81
CA TYR A 418 4.72 19.39 6.83
C TYR A 418 5.53 20.66 6.55
N SER A 419 5.54 21.17 5.31
CA SER A 419 6.19 22.43 4.99
C SER A 419 5.35 23.66 5.36
N LYS A 420 4.01 23.53 5.40
CA LYS A 420 3.07 24.65 5.62
C LYS A 420 2.38 24.58 6.98
N ASP A 421 1.96 23.39 7.37
CA ASP A 421 1.13 23.19 8.56
C ASP A 421 1.98 22.94 9.81
N CYS A 422 3.21 22.46 9.65
CA CYS A 422 4.13 22.28 10.78
C CYS A 422 4.48 23.63 11.45
N PRO A 423 4.79 24.72 10.69
CA PRO A 423 4.82 26.07 11.25
C PRO A 423 3.54 26.45 11.99
N GLU A 424 2.35 26.12 11.47
CA GLU A 424 1.08 26.44 12.12
C GLU A 424 0.88 25.65 13.42
N ILE A 425 1.22 24.36 13.45
CA ILE A 425 1.25 23.54 14.67
C ILE A 425 2.22 24.16 15.68
N TYR A 426 3.44 24.53 15.26
CA TYR A 426 4.41 25.18 16.15
C TYR A 426 3.94 26.55 16.63
N CYS A 427 3.25 27.34 15.79
CA CYS A 427 2.62 28.59 16.19
C CYS A 427 1.50 28.34 17.20
N ARG A 428 0.61 27.36 16.99
CA ARG A 428 -0.44 26.96 17.96
C ARG A 428 0.14 26.46 19.28
N ILE A 429 1.32 25.84 19.24
CA ILE A 429 2.08 25.49 20.44
C ILE A 429 2.54 26.78 21.14
N ALA A 430 3.18 27.70 20.42
CA ALA A 430 3.68 28.98 20.95
C ALA A 430 2.57 29.90 21.50
N ASP A 431 1.41 29.96 20.84
CA ASP A 431 0.25 30.75 21.23
C ASP A 431 -0.55 30.14 22.41
N SER A 432 -0.13 28.97 22.90
CA SER A 432 -0.78 28.35 24.06
C SER A 432 -0.43 29.11 25.34
N LYS A 433 -1.45 29.57 26.08
CA LYS A 433 -1.34 30.11 27.45
C LYS A 433 -0.45 29.28 28.37
N TYR A 434 -0.33 27.97 28.14
CA TYR A 434 0.56 27.09 28.88
C TYR A 434 2.04 27.44 28.68
N LEU A 435 2.46 27.72 27.44
CA LEU A 435 3.82 28.18 27.13
C LEU A 435 4.01 29.61 27.58
N GLU A 436 3.04 30.51 27.42
CA GLU A 436 3.13 31.87 28.00
C GLU A 436 3.35 31.82 29.52
N THR A 437 2.58 31.03 30.27
CA THR A 437 2.72 30.95 31.74
C THR A 437 4.07 30.32 32.16
N ARG A 438 4.58 29.37 31.36
CA ARG A 438 5.85 28.68 31.65
C ARG A 438 7.05 29.50 31.19
N LEU A 439 6.92 30.24 30.09
CA LEU A 439 7.86 31.23 29.58
C LEU A 439 7.90 32.45 30.50
N GLU A 440 6.78 32.93 31.04
CA GLU A 440 6.73 34.01 32.04
C GLU A 440 7.43 33.58 33.32
N LYS A 441 7.15 32.37 33.84
CA LYS A 441 7.87 31.81 35.01
C LYS A 441 9.35 31.59 34.75
N GLN A 442 9.72 31.24 33.52
CA GLN A 442 11.12 31.16 33.11
C GLN A 442 11.72 32.56 32.96
N GLU A 443 11.06 33.52 32.30
CA GLU A 443 11.48 34.89 32.06
C GLU A 443 11.67 35.65 33.37
N GLU A 444 10.83 35.39 34.37
CA GLU A 444 11.01 35.90 35.73
C GLU A 444 12.29 35.33 36.39
N LYS A 445 12.65 34.08 36.06
CA LYS A 445 13.94 33.46 36.39
C LYS A 445 15.10 34.08 35.58
N TRP A 446 14.91 34.36 34.29
CA TRP A 446 15.92 34.96 33.39
C TRP A 446 16.17 36.45 33.70
N ARG A 447 15.14 37.20 34.12
CA ARG A 447 15.25 38.61 34.57
C ARG A 447 16.07 38.76 35.83
N ASN A 448 16.14 37.72 36.66
CA ASN A 448 16.89 37.68 37.90
C ASN A 448 18.33 37.12 37.73
N LEU A 449 18.73 36.74 36.51
CA LEU A 449 20.13 36.45 36.20
C LEU A 449 20.87 37.76 35.87
N PRO A 450 22.10 37.97 36.38
CA PRO A 450 22.89 39.15 36.03
C PRO A 450 23.13 39.19 34.52
N ARG A 451 22.85 40.33 33.88
CA ARG A 451 23.03 40.54 32.44
C ARG A 451 24.51 40.33 32.06
N ILE A 452 24.80 39.20 31.42
CA ILE A 452 26.09 38.95 30.79
C ILE A 452 26.09 39.63 29.43
N VAL A 453 27.02 40.55 29.23
CA VAL A 453 27.34 41.14 27.93
C VAL A 453 28.12 40.10 27.13
N VAL A 454 27.57 39.64 26.00
CA VAL A 454 28.24 38.66 25.13
C VAL A 454 29.22 39.40 24.20
N PRO A 455 30.50 38.98 24.07
CA PRO A 455 31.41 39.51 23.08
C PRO A 455 31.05 38.98 21.68
N ALA A 456 31.08 39.85 20.67
CA ALA A 456 30.90 39.45 19.28
C ALA A 456 32.10 38.61 18.80
N TYR A 457 31.84 37.34 18.44
CA TYR A 457 32.84 36.45 17.83
C TYR A 457 32.87 36.61 16.31
N LYS A 458 34.06 36.92 15.78
CA LYS A 458 34.38 36.90 14.34
C LYS A 458 34.57 35.46 13.88
N ASN A 459 34.00 35.10 12.72
CA ASN A 459 34.39 33.90 11.99
C ASN A 459 34.88 34.21 10.57
N ALA A 460 35.75 33.33 10.06
CA ALA A 460 36.65 33.55 8.92
C ALA A 460 36.00 33.46 7.52
N ARG A 461 34.70 33.72 7.37
CA ARG A 461 34.03 33.80 6.05
C ARG A 461 33.11 35.01 5.84
N GLY A 462 33.10 35.98 6.76
CA GLY A 462 32.71 37.37 6.46
C GLY A 462 31.31 37.59 5.90
N ILE A 463 30.31 36.86 6.38
CA ILE A 463 28.89 37.17 6.14
C ILE A 463 28.23 37.42 7.50
N ASP A 464 28.09 38.68 7.87
CA ASP A 464 27.29 39.11 9.02
C ASP A 464 25.83 39.28 8.57
N LEU A 465 24.93 38.51 9.18
CA LEU A 465 23.51 38.84 9.25
C LEU A 465 23.19 39.01 10.73
N ALA A 466 23.25 40.24 11.23
CA ALA A 466 22.72 40.57 12.54
C ALA A 466 21.27 41.03 12.38
N GLU A 467 20.32 40.26 12.90
CA GLU A 467 18.97 40.76 13.14
C GLU A 467 18.98 41.56 14.45
N PHE A 468 18.59 42.84 14.38
CA PHE A 468 18.25 43.63 15.55
C PHE A 468 16.72 43.78 15.60
N ASP A 469 16.11 43.27 16.67
CA ASP A 469 14.75 43.65 17.04
C ASP A 469 14.84 44.73 18.13
N ASN A 470 14.29 45.91 17.85
CA ASN A 470 14.04 46.91 18.87
C ASN A 470 12.58 47.34 18.81
N GLY A 471 11.66 46.38 18.99
CA GLY A 471 10.45 46.49 19.79
C GLY A 471 9.34 47.48 19.40
N LYS A 472 9.59 48.53 18.61
CA LYS A 472 8.57 49.51 18.19
C LYS A 472 8.93 50.12 16.83
N HIS A 473 8.17 49.70 15.81
CA HIS A 473 8.03 50.22 14.43
C HIS A 473 8.94 49.67 13.29
N LYS A 474 8.26 49.18 12.23
CA LYS A 474 8.70 48.86 10.85
C LYS A 474 10.04 48.13 10.67
N ARG A 475 9.96 46.81 10.40
CA ARG A 475 11.09 45.96 9.94
C ARG A 475 11.83 46.62 8.77
N THR A 476 13.12 46.90 8.96
CA THR A 476 14.03 47.38 7.91
C THR A 476 15.21 46.42 7.84
N MET A 477 15.55 45.92 6.65
CA MET A 477 16.76 45.10 6.43
C MET A 477 17.81 45.91 5.68
N ILE A 478 19.06 45.85 6.12
CA ILE A 478 20.21 46.48 5.47
C ILE A 478 21.05 45.37 4.84
N LYS A 479 21.27 45.43 3.52
CA LYS A 479 22.14 44.50 2.80
C LYS A 479 23.54 45.11 2.72
N HIS A 480 24.55 44.38 3.19
CA HIS A 480 25.95 44.78 3.03
C HIS A 480 26.42 44.45 1.61
N LEU A 481 26.92 45.45 0.88
CA LEU A 481 27.66 45.23 -0.38
C LEU A 481 29.16 45.24 -0.08
N ARG A 482 29.93 44.51 -0.90
CA ARG A 482 31.35 44.14 -0.67
C ARG A 482 32.34 45.31 -0.53
N ASN A 483 31.87 46.56 -0.65
CA ASN A 483 32.74 47.71 -0.87
C ASN A 483 32.57 48.81 0.21
N GLY A 484 31.82 48.55 1.28
CA GLY A 484 31.75 49.44 2.45
C GLY A 484 30.82 50.66 2.34
N GLU A 485 30.06 50.80 1.25
CA GLU A 485 29.01 51.83 1.16
C GLU A 485 27.61 51.28 1.47
N TYR A 486 26.81 52.10 2.17
CA TYR A 486 25.43 51.78 2.56
C TYR A 486 24.45 52.34 1.53
N GLN A 487 23.64 51.48 0.90
CA GLN A 487 22.57 51.94 0.01
C GLN A 487 21.19 51.50 0.49
N ARG A 488 20.30 52.48 0.67
CA ARG A 488 18.90 52.27 1.07
C ARG A 488 18.07 51.96 -0.19
N LEU A 489 17.63 50.71 -0.35
CA LEU A 489 16.83 50.33 -1.52
C LEU A 489 15.33 50.19 -1.19
N PRO A 490 14.43 50.74 -2.03
CA PRO A 490 12.99 50.53 -1.87
C PRO A 490 12.60 49.05 -2.03
N ARG A 491 11.58 48.64 -1.28
CA ARG A 491 11.08 47.25 -1.16
C ARG A 491 10.74 46.59 -2.50
N ASN A 492 10.41 47.37 -3.53
CA ASN A 492 10.04 46.88 -4.86
C ASN A 492 11.25 46.38 -5.68
N THR A 493 12.45 46.92 -5.45
CA THR A 493 13.67 46.53 -6.18
C THR A 493 14.23 45.20 -5.69
N LEU A 494 14.14 44.92 -4.38
CA LEU A 494 14.52 43.64 -3.78
C LEU A 494 13.60 42.49 -4.22
N ARG A 495 12.31 42.77 -4.39
CA ARG A 495 11.33 41.78 -4.87
C ARG A 495 11.60 41.38 -6.33
N ARG A 496 12.12 42.31 -7.15
CA ARG A 496 12.50 42.07 -8.55
C ARG A 496 13.76 41.20 -8.68
N ASN A 497 14.77 41.44 -7.83
CA ASN A 497 15.99 40.64 -7.82
C ASN A 497 15.75 39.22 -7.27
N PHE A 498 14.89 39.07 -6.26
CA PHE A 498 14.48 37.75 -5.77
C PHE A 498 13.65 36.96 -6.81
N GLN A 499 12.85 37.65 -7.63
CA GLN A 499 12.13 37.05 -8.76
C GLN A 499 13.05 36.71 -9.95
N GLU A 500 14.11 37.47 -10.19
CA GLU A 500 15.17 37.14 -11.17
C GLU A 500 15.96 35.89 -10.74
N ASP A 501 16.36 35.79 -9.47
CA ASP A 501 17.05 34.60 -8.93
C ASP A 501 16.15 33.34 -8.97
N LEU A 502 14.84 33.50 -8.71
CA LEU A 502 13.85 32.43 -8.91
C LEU A 502 13.63 32.08 -10.39
N ARG A 503 13.80 33.03 -11.32
CA ARG A 503 13.77 32.77 -12.77
C ARG A 503 15.00 32.02 -13.23
N VAL A 504 16.19 32.35 -12.73
CA VAL A 504 17.44 31.61 -13.03
C VAL A 504 17.38 30.20 -12.43
N ALA A 505 16.81 30.03 -11.23
CA ALA A 505 16.57 28.73 -10.62
C ALA A 505 15.51 27.91 -11.38
N ARG A 506 14.45 28.53 -11.91
CA ARG A 506 13.45 27.87 -12.77
C ARG A 506 13.97 27.54 -14.18
N LEU A 507 14.87 28.34 -14.74
CA LEU A 507 15.50 28.06 -16.04
C LEU A 507 16.50 26.90 -15.97
N ARG A 508 17.16 26.67 -14.84
CA ARG A 508 17.94 25.43 -14.59
C ARG A 508 17.07 24.17 -14.58
N HIS A 509 15.77 24.29 -14.34
CA HIS A 509 14.81 23.18 -14.44
C HIS A 509 14.16 23.05 -15.83
N ILE A 510 14.51 23.88 -16.82
CA ILE A 510 13.91 23.85 -18.17
C ILE A 510 14.92 23.50 -19.29
N PHE A 511 16.23 23.40 -19.02
CA PHE A 511 17.20 22.76 -19.95
C PHE A 511 18.17 21.83 -19.21
N VAL A 512 17.72 20.62 -18.90
CA VAL A 512 18.54 19.38 -18.93
C VAL A 512 17.61 18.23 -19.36
N ARG A 513 17.55 17.97 -20.67
CA ARG A 513 17.25 16.63 -21.21
C ARG A 513 18.57 16.08 -21.77
N ARG A 514 18.75 14.77 -21.65
CA ARG A 514 19.83 13.90 -22.18
C ARG A 514 21.07 13.78 -21.29
N ASP A 515 21.13 12.68 -20.54
CA ASP A 515 22.16 11.63 -20.66
C ASP A 515 22.01 10.64 -19.49
N LEU A 516 21.36 9.50 -19.75
CA LEU A 516 21.46 8.31 -18.92
C LEU A 516 22.31 7.29 -19.72
N PRO A 517 23.30 6.64 -19.12
CA PRO A 517 24.14 5.67 -19.82
C PRO A 517 23.31 4.45 -20.25
N LEU A 518 23.53 4.00 -21.47
CA LEU A 518 22.96 2.76 -22.01
C LEU A 518 23.45 1.53 -21.22
N PRO A 519 22.66 0.44 -21.14
CA PRO A 519 23.08 -0.80 -20.48
C PRO A 519 24.24 -1.51 -21.20
N PRO A 520 25.03 -2.37 -20.52
CA PRO A 520 26.33 -2.87 -21.02
C PRO A 520 26.30 -3.87 -22.18
N HIS A 521 25.20 -4.06 -22.91
CA HIS A 521 25.09 -5.09 -23.96
C HIS A 521 25.07 -4.53 -25.40
N LEU A 522 25.42 -3.25 -25.60
CA LEU A 522 25.46 -2.63 -26.93
C LEU A 522 26.81 -1.99 -27.31
N GLN A 523 27.88 -2.25 -26.55
CA GLN A 523 29.24 -1.88 -26.97
C GLN A 523 29.93 -3.06 -27.61
N ASN A 524 29.58 -3.35 -28.87
CA ASN A 524 30.48 -3.90 -29.89
C ASN A 524 29.67 -4.19 -31.14
N GLN A 525 29.74 -3.30 -32.12
CA GLN A 525 29.77 -3.66 -33.53
C GLN A 525 30.26 -2.45 -34.33
N GLN A 526 31.40 -2.65 -34.99
CA GLN A 526 32.03 -1.71 -35.91
C GLN A 526 31.14 -1.52 -37.14
N GLU A 527 30.99 -0.28 -37.60
CA GLU A 527 30.50 0.01 -38.95
C GLU A 527 31.44 -0.57 -40.01
N PRO A 528 30.90 -0.89 -41.19
CA PRO A 528 31.55 -0.41 -42.39
C PRO A 528 30.59 0.32 -43.36
N ALA A 529 31.10 1.48 -43.78
CA ALA A 529 31.12 2.09 -45.11
C ALA A 529 29.98 1.82 -46.12
N ALA A 530 29.49 2.94 -46.64
CA ALA A 530 28.61 3.10 -47.78
C ALA A 530 29.09 2.44 -49.09
N ALA A 531 28.13 1.96 -49.89
CA ALA A 531 28.24 1.87 -51.35
C ALA A 531 26.84 2.03 -52.00
N ASN A 532 26.87 2.67 -53.16
CA ASN A 532 25.77 3.15 -54.01
C ASN A 532 25.05 2.06 -54.83
N GLN A 533 23.98 2.50 -55.53
CA GLN A 533 23.33 1.90 -56.73
C GLN A 533 22.38 0.72 -56.46
N GLU A 534 21.23 0.54 -57.12
CA GLU A 534 20.63 1.16 -58.30
C GLU A 534 19.11 0.84 -58.38
N ARG A 535 18.41 1.53 -59.27
CA ARG A 535 16.99 1.40 -59.65
C ARG A 535 16.62 0.00 -60.16
N GLY A 536 15.34 -0.35 -60.03
CA GLY A 536 14.67 -1.38 -60.83
C GLY A 536 13.14 -1.32 -60.67
N GLU A 537 12.45 -0.82 -61.69
CA GLU A 537 10.99 -0.80 -61.86
C GLU A 537 10.44 -2.17 -62.29
N ASN A 538 9.12 -2.35 -62.09
CA ASN A 538 8.11 -3.14 -62.84
C ASN A 538 7.20 -3.93 -61.88
N ASN A 539 5.91 -3.61 -61.73
CA ASN A 539 4.75 -3.69 -62.65
C ASN A 539 4.14 -5.09 -62.79
N ASP A 540 2.79 -5.08 -62.72
CA ASP A 540 1.80 -6.04 -63.21
C ASP A 540 1.55 -7.30 -62.36
N ALA A 541 0.35 -7.85 -62.21
CA ALA A 541 -1.05 -7.46 -62.48
C ALA A 541 -1.92 -8.59 -61.86
N GLU A 542 -3.17 -8.28 -61.48
CA GLU A 542 -4.22 -9.28 -61.19
C GLU A 542 -4.61 -10.05 -62.48
N PRO A 543 -5.35 -11.19 -62.39
CA PRO A 543 -6.81 -11.06 -62.39
C PRO A 543 -7.59 -12.10 -61.55
N GLU A 544 -8.83 -11.71 -61.29
CA GLU A 544 -9.99 -12.48 -60.80
C GLU A 544 -10.40 -13.64 -61.73
N THR A 545 -11.05 -14.67 -61.17
CA THR A 545 -12.13 -15.43 -61.85
C THR A 545 -13.09 -16.07 -60.83
N GLU A 546 -14.37 -15.75 -60.97
CA GLU A 546 -15.55 -16.43 -60.44
C GLU A 546 -15.81 -17.77 -61.14
N SER A 547 -16.46 -18.72 -60.46
CA SER A 547 -17.48 -19.61 -61.06
C SER A 547 -18.28 -20.36 -59.98
N GLU A 548 -19.59 -20.10 -59.96
CA GLU A 548 -20.72 -20.99 -59.59
C GLU A 548 -20.62 -22.31 -60.39
N GLU A 549 -21.25 -23.46 -60.14
CA GLU A 549 -22.45 -23.94 -59.46
C GLU A 549 -22.39 -25.49 -59.58
N GLU A 550 -23.06 -26.27 -58.73
CA GLU A 550 -23.91 -27.42 -59.12
C GLU A 550 -24.42 -28.21 -57.89
N GLU A 551 -25.74 -28.18 -57.75
CA GLU A 551 -26.55 -29.01 -56.85
C GLU A 551 -26.72 -30.44 -57.41
N SER A 552 -26.79 -31.43 -56.52
CA SER A 552 -27.45 -32.70 -56.82
C SER A 552 -28.26 -33.17 -55.62
N HIS A 553 -29.58 -33.30 -55.82
CA HIS A 553 -30.55 -33.83 -54.87
C HIS A 553 -30.38 -35.34 -54.61
N SER A 554 -30.60 -35.75 -53.36
CA SER A 554 -31.22 -37.04 -53.03
C SER A 554 -32.07 -36.90 -51.76
N GLU A 555 -33.38 -37.08 -51.91
CA GLU A 555 -34.37 -37.18 -50.84
C GLU A 555 -34.18 -38.48 -50.04
N THR A 556 -34.27 -38.43 -48.70
CA THR A 556 -35.15 -39.27 -47.85
C THR A 556 -35.03 -38.95 -46.35
N GLU A 557 -36.19 -38.95 -45.68
CA GLU A 557 -36.42 -39.08 -44.22
C GLU A 557 -36.20 -37.87 -43.29
N GLU A 558 -37.15 -36.92 -43.34
CA GLU A 558 -37.54 -36.10 -42.18
C GLU A 558 -38.78 -36.72 -41.52
N GLU A 559 -38.63 -37.23 -40.30
CA GLU A 559 -39.62 -37.15 -39.21
C GLU A 559 -39.01 -37.79 -37.93
N SER A 560 -38.27 -36.99 -37.15
CA SER A 560 -38.01 -37.19 -35.69
C SER A 560 -37.03 -36.21 -35.03
N SER A 561 -36.45 -35.25 -35.75
CA SER A 561 -35.28 -34.49 -35.24
C SER A 561 -35.59 -33.24 -34.39
N GLU A 562 -36.80 -32.69 -34.39
CA GLU A 562 -37.11 -31.46 -33.62
C GLU A 562 -37.43 -31.73 -32.14
N ASP A 563 -38.12 -32.83 -31.83
CA ASP A 563 -38.44 -33.19 -30.43
C ASP A 563 -37.23 -33.73 -29.65
N GLU A 564 -36.27 -34.37 -30.31
CA GLU A 564 -35.02 -34.82 -29.68
C GLU A 564 -34.05 -33.66 -29.41
N GLN A 565 -33.97 -32.66 -30.29
CA GLN A 565 -33.16 -31.46 -30.04
C GLN A 565 -33.77 -30.58 -28.94
N ALA A 566 -35.09 -30.39 -28.93
CA ALA A 566 -35.78 -29.63 -27.87
C ALA A 566 -35.69 -30.34 -26.51
N ASN A 567 -35.85 -31.67 -26.45
CA ASN A 567 -35.66 -32.44 -25.23
C ASN A 567 -34.20 -32.47 -24.78
N GLY A 568 -33.24 -32.49 -25.72
CA GLY A 568 -31.82 -32.38 -25.43
C GLY A 568 -31.43 -31.03 -24.81
N GLU A 569 -31.99 -29.92 -25.29
CA GLU A 569 -31.79 -28.60 -24.71
C GLU A 569 -32.46 -28.44 -23.35
N ILE A 570 -33.67 -28.96 -23.17
CA ILE A 570 -34.38 -28.95 -21.88
C ILE A 570 -33.62 -29.81 -20.86
N ALA A 571 -33.12 -30.98 -21.26
CA ALA A 571 -32.30 -31.85 -20.40
C ALA A 571 -30.97 -31.18 -20.04
N ARG A 572 -30.29 -30.51 -20.99
CA ARG A 572 -29.06 -29.74 -20.71
C ARG A 572 -29.33 -28.55 -19.79
N ARG A 573 -30.46 -27.86 -19.96
CA ARG A 573 -30.88 -26.73 -19.11
C ARG A 573 -31.25 -27.18 -17.70
N ASN A 574 -31.93 -28.32 -17.57
CA ASN A 574 -32.26 -28.92 -16.28
C ASN A 574 -31.02 -29.47 -15.57
N ALA A 575 -30.12 -30.16 -16.29
CA ALA A 575 -28.85 -30.61 -15.75
C ALA A 575 -27.92 -29.44 -15.36
N ARG A 576 -28.02 -28.30 -16.04
CA ARG A 576 -27.33 -27.06 -15.67
C ARG A 576 -27.96 -26.44 -14.42
N ARG A 577 -29.28 -26.35 -14.34
CA ARG A 577 -30.00 -25.88 -13.14
C ARG A 577 -29.76 -26.76 -11.92
N GLU A 578 -29.69 -28.07 -12.10
CA GLU A 578 -29.42 -29.03 -11.02
C GLU A 578 -27.97 -28.95 -10.58
N ARG A 579 -27.01 -28.82 -11.51
CA ARG A 579 -25.61 -28.49 -11.19
C ARG A 579 -25.50 -27.15 -10.46
N ASP A 580 -26.21 -26.12 -10.90
CA ASP A 580 -26.20 -24.80 -10.26
C ASP A 580 -26.87 -24.83 -8.87
N ALA A 581 -27.89 -25.67 -8.67
CA ALA A 581 -28.53 -25.89 -7.37
C ALA A 581 -27.62 -26.67 -6.41
N ILE A 582 -26.95 -27.71 -6.90
CA ILE A 582 -25.94 -28.48 -6.14
C ILE A 582 -24.74 -27.57 -5.79
N ARG A 583 -24.30 -26.74 -6.74
CA ARG A 583 -23.23 -25.74 -6.54
C ARG A 583 -23.62 -24.69 -5.52
N ARG A 584 -24.84 -24.14 -5.58
CA ARG A 584 -25.37 -23.23 -4.55
C ARG A 584 -25.39 -23.90 -3.19
N ARG A 585 -25.82 -25.16 -3.09
CA ARG A 585 -25.83 -25.91 -1.82
C ARG A 585 -24.42 -26.17 -1.27
N ALA A 586 -23.47 -26.53 -2.11
CA ALA A 586 -22.07 -26.74 -1.72
C ALA A 586 -21.38 -25.43 -1.33
N TYR A 587 -21.71 -24.35 -2.03
CA TYR A 587 -21.25 -23.00 -1.73
C TYR A 587 -21.86 -22.44 -0.44
N ASP A 588 -23.17 -22.63 -0.22
CA ASP A 588 -23.84 -22.28 1.04
C ASP A 588 -23.25 -23.09 2.19
N LEU A 589 -22.91 -24.37 1.99
CA LEU A 589 -22.18 -25.18 2.97
C LEU A 589 -20.76 -24.65 3.21
N PHE A 590 -20.04 -24.20 2.19
CA PHE A 590 -18.71 -23.60 2.32
C PHE A 590 -18.74 -22.27 3.07
N MET A 591 -19.71 -21.41 2.74
CA MET A 591 -19.89 -20.13 3.42
C MET A 591 -20.47 -20.29 4.82
N ASN A 592 -21.39 -21.22 5.05
CA ASN A 592 -21.92 -21.52 6.39
C ASN A 592 -20.81 -22.12 7.27
N ARG A 593 -19.92 -22.94 6.70
CA ARG A 593 -18.70 -23.40 7.38
C ARG A 593 -17.73 -22.26 7.70
N LEU A 594 -17.51 -21.32 6.78
CA LEU A 594 -16.66 -20.15 7.02
C LEU A 594 -17.31 -19.07 7.90
N ASN A 595 -18.64 -19.01 7.98
CA ASN A 595 -19.41 -18.01 8.72
C ASN A 595 -19.94 -18.48 10.07
N GLY A 596 -19.75 -19.77 10.41
CA GLY A 596 -20.16 -20.32 11.70
C GLY A 596 -21.67 -20.48 11.89
N ASP A 597 -22.47 -20.38 10.83
CA ASP A 597 -23.92 -20.60 10.88
C ASP A 597 -24.19 -22.11 10.80
N PHE A 598 -24.33 -22.74 11.97
CA PHE A 598 -24.93 -24.08 12.11
C PHE A 598 -26.33 -23.91 12.70
N ASP A 599 -27.35 -24.10 11.86
CA ASP A 599 -28.65 -24.62 12.28
C ASP A 599 -28.83 -26.02 11.70
#